data_AF-A0A7Y4T949-F1
#
_entry.id   AF-A0A7Y4T949-F1
#
_cell.length_a   1.000
_cell.length_b   1.000
_cell.length_c   1.000
_cell.angle_alpha   90.00
_cell.angle_beta   90.00
_cell.angle_gamma   90.00
#
_symmetry.space_group_name_H-M   'P 1'
#
loop_
_entity.id
_entity.type
_entity.pdbx_description
1 polymer ?
#
loop_
_entity_poly.entity_id
_entity_poly.type
_entity_poly.pdbx_seq_one_letter_code
_entity_poly.pdbx_strand_id
1 'polypeptide(L)'
;MKFEAIVKGAAALFLTAMPSFAATEPSGALAALDGRWTTVGDQKKYGADACKSHWTDYKVNADKRGVVLKTAEGKVLNYLVLYTEADNAAMYIEGEDRRLSTGDRVVWVLMRESPDKIAWRAHGRPSTPAFADHGSVRCK
;
A
#
# COMPACT_ATOMS: atom_id res chain seq x y z
N MET A 1 -78.58 -17.47 -14.37
CA MET A 1 -77.54 -16.51 -13.95
C MET A 1 -76.80 -17.08 -12.75
N LYS A 2 -75.53 -17.45 -12.89
CA LYS A 2 -74.56 -17.65 -11.80
C LYS A 2 -73.18 -17.28 -12.37
N PHE A 3 -72.55 -16.26 -11.80
CA PHE A 3 -71.18 -15.84 -12.12
C PHE A 3 -70.26 -16.41 -11.03
N GLU A 4 -69.28 -17.21 -11.42
CA GLU A 4 -68.19 -17.62 -10.54
C GLU A 4 -67.00 -16.68 -10.75
N ALA A 5 -66.56 -16.04 -9.66
CA ALA A 5 -65.45 -15.10 -9.67
C ALA A 5 -64.12 -15.85 -9.47
N ILE A 6 -63.22 -15.75 -10.44
CA ILE A 6 -61.84 -16.23 -10.32
C ILE A 6 -61.01 -15.10 -9.70
N VAL A 7 -60.60 -15.29 -8.43
CA VAL A 7 -59.64 -14.40 -7.76
C VAL A 7 -58.24 -14.67 -8.31
N LYS A 8 -57.69 -13.74 -9.08
CA LYS A 8 -56.28 -13.74 -9.51
C LYS A 8 -55.41 -13.16 -8.39
N GLY A 9 -54.68 -14.02 -7.68
CA GLY A 9 -53.62 -13.61 -6.78
C GLY A 9 -52.39 -13.15 -7.57
N ALA A 10 -52.04 -11.87 -7.48
CA ALA A 10 -50.79 -11.35 -7.99
C ALA A 10 -49.68 -11.61 -6.95
N ALA A 11 -48.73 -12.48 -7.29
CA ALA A 11 -47.51 -12.68 -6.51
C ALA A 11 -46.61 -11.44 -6.65
N ALA A 12 -46.39 -10.72 -5.54
CA ALA A 12 -45.44 -9.62 -5.47
C ALA A 12 -44.01 -10.16 -5.49
N LEU A 13 -43.29 -9.93 -6.59
CA LEU A 13 -41.86 -10.16 -6.72
C LEU A 13 -41.12 -9.14 -5.84
N PHE A 14 -40.69 -9.55 -4.65
CA PHE A 14 -39.69 -8.82 -3.88
C PHE A 14 -38.32 -8.99 -4.57
N LEU A 15 -37.93 -7.99 -5.37
CA LEU A 15 -36.56 -7.80 -5.82
C LEU A 15 -35.70 -7.48 -4.59
N THR A 16 -35.03 -8.49 -4.04
CA THR A 16 -33.99 -8.27 -3.02
C THR A 16 -32.80 -7.60 -3.71
N ALA A 17 -32.59 -6.32 -3.40
CA ALA A 17 -31.41 -5.59 -3.83
C ALA A 17 -30.17 -6.30 -3.27
N MET A 18 -29.35 -6.88 -4.15
CA MET A 18 -28.04 -7.41 -3.74
C MET A 18 -27.20 -6.25 -3.20
N PRO A 19 -26.59 -6.38 -2.01
CA PRO A 19 -25.72 -5.35 -1.50
C PRO A 19 -24.56 -5.17 -2.48
N SER A 20 -24.38 -3.95 -2.99
CA SER A 20 -23.16 -3.56 -3.69
C SER A 20 -22.00 -3.77 -2.74
N PHE A 21 -21.15 -4.76 -3.02
CA PHE A 21 -19.83 -4.84 -2.43
C PHE A 21 -19.07 -3.61 -2.91
N ALA A 22 -19.02 -2.56 -2.07
CA ALA A 22 -18.04 -1.51 -2.25
C ALA A 22 -16.67 -2.18 -2.37
N ALA A 23 -15.92 -1.85 -3.42
CA ALA A 23 -14.56 -2.34 -3.59
C ALA A 23 -13.80 -2.02 -2.30
N THR A 24 -13.51 -3.05 -1.51
CA THR A 24 -12.73 -2.88 -0.30
C THR A 24 -11.35 -2.46 -0.75
N GLU A 25 -10.93 -1.25 -0.40
CA GLU A 25 -9.57 -0.82 -0.71
C GLU A 25 -8.60 -1.91 -0.23
N PRO A 26 -7.57 -2.23 -1.04
CA PRO A 26 -6.55 -3.17 -0.61
C PRO A 26 -6.02 -2.74 0.76
N SER A 27 -6.35 -3.50 1.81
CA SER A 27 -6.03 -3.10 3.17
C SER A 27 -4.58 -3.45 3.51
N GLY A 28 -3.88 -2.50 4.14
CA GLY A 28 -2.55 -2.67 4.71
C GLY A 28 -1.39 -2.11 3.89
N ALA A 29 -0.21 -2.06 4.53
CA ALA A 29 0.95 -1.32 4.03
C ALA A 29 1.45 -1.79 2.66
N LEU A 30 1.58 -3.09 2.45
CA LEU A 30 2.08 -3.64 1.19
C LEU A 30 1.10 -3.39 0.03
N ALA A 31 -0.20 -3.46 0.31
CA ALA A 31 -1.20 -3.22 -0.70
C ALA A 31 -1.20 -1.74 -1.13
N ALA A 32 -0.97 -0.83 -0.18
CA ALA A 32 -0.75 0.58 -0.44
C ALA A 32 0.62 0.88 -1.04
N LEU A 33 1.61 -0.03 -1.05
CA LEU A 33 2.96 0.23 -1.56
C LEU A 33 3.06 0.08 -3.09
N ASP A 34 2.35 -0.88 -3.69
CA ASP A 34 2.48 -1.16 -5.13
C ASP A 34 2.18 0.10 -5.96
N GLY A 35 3.11 0.44 -6.87
CA GLY A 35 3.05 1.61 -7.73
C GLY A 35 4.23 2.57 -7.59
N ARG A 36 4.07 3.77 -8.16
CA ARG A 36 5.10 4.79 -8.29
C ARG A 36 4.98 5.89 -7.24
N TRP A 37 6.11 6.29 -6.68
CA TRP A 37 6.24 7.22 -5.56
C TRP A 37 7.36 8.21 -5.79
N THR A 38 7.28 9.35 -5.12
CA THR A 38 8.39 10.28 -4.99
C THR A 38 8.57 10.64 -3.53
N THR A 39 9.79 11.02 -3.12
CA THR A 39 10.03 11.43 -1.75
C THR A 39 9.30 12.77 -1.48
N VAL A 40 8.88 12.99 -0.24
CA VAL A 40 8.28 14.28 0.16
C VAL A 40 9.25 15.44 -0.07
N GLY A 41 10.56 15.20 0.06
CA GLY A 41 11.60 16.20 -0.23
C GLY A 41 11.64 16.58 -1.72
N ASP A 42 11.62 15.57 -2.60
CA ASP A 42 11.62 15.79 -4.05
C ASP A 42 10.32 16.45 -4.52
N GLN A 43 9.16 16.03 -3.98
CA GLN A 43 7.88 16.68 -4.27
C GLN A 43 7.90 18.17 -3.88
N LYS A 44 8.49 18.52 -2.74
CA LYS A 44 8.64 19.92 -2.30
C LYS A 44 9.61 20.70 -3.20
N LYS A 45 10.66 20.07 -3.68
CA LYS A 45 11.72 20.71 -4.48
C LYS A 45 11.34 20.89 -5.95
N TYR A 46 10.72 19.89 -6.56
CA TYR A 46 10.46 19.84 -8.00
C TYR A 46 8.96 19.89 -8.35
N GLY A 47 8.07 19.90 -7.35
CA GLY A 47 6.63 20.00 -7.58
C GLY A 47 6.10 18.85 -8.44
N ALA A 48 5.28 19.18 -9.44
CA ALA A 48 4.67 18.19 -10.35
C ALA A 48 5.70 17.40 -11.18
N ASP A 49 6.90 17.93 -11.38
CA ASP A 49 7.94 17.26 -12.15
C ASP A 49 8.70 16.20 -11.35
N ALA A 50 8.55 16.17 -10.01
CA ALA A 50 9.18 15.16 -9.16
C ALA A 50 8.84 13.73 -9.61
N CYS A 51 7.59 13.49 -10.00
CA CYS A 51 7.15 12.18 -10.49
C CYS A 51 7.63 11.81 -11.90
N LYS A 52 8.21 12.76 -12.65
CA LYS A 52 8.80 12.50 -13.96
C LYS A 52 10.26 12.08 -13.85
N SER A 53 11.02 12.69 -12.93
CA SER A 53 12.48 12.51 -12.84
C SER A 53 13.00 11.94 -11.51
N HIS A 54 12.23 12.02 -10.43
CA HIS A 54 12.64 11.63 -9.07
C HIS A 54 11.65 10.65 -8.47
N TRP A 55 11.42 9.53 -9.17
CA TRP A 55 10.47 8.52 -8.76
C TRP A 55 11.15 7.19 -8.37
N THR A 56 10.42 6.45 -7.55
CA THR A 56 10.68 5.06 -7.18
C THR A 56 9.40 4.25 -7.41
N ASP A 57 9.52 3.16 -8.14
CA ASP A 57 8.44 2.23 -8.44
C ASP A 57 8.61 0.97 -7.59
N TYR A 58 7.59 0.60 -6.85
CA TYR A 58 7.59 -0.61 -6.03
C TYR A 58 6.63 -1.61 -6.63
N LYS A 59 7.07 -2.86 -6.76
CA LYS A 59 6.23 -3.98 -7.16
C LYS A 59 6.21 -5.05 -6.09
N VAL A 60 5.05 -5.29 -5.50
CA VAL A 60 4.85 -6.36 -4.52
C VAL A 60 4.57 -7.68 -5.26
N ASN A 61 5.27 -8.75 -4.88
CA ASN A 61 5.04 -10.08 -5.45
C ASN A 61 3.64 -10.61 -5.08
N ALA A 62 3.11 -11.51 -5.89
CA ALA A 62 1.76 -12.07 -5.70
C ALA A 62 1.58 -12.76 -4.34
N ASP A 63 2.63 -13.40 -3.82
CA ASP A 63 2.65 -14.06 -2.51
C ASP A 63 2.88 -13.11 -1.33
N LYS A 64 3.10 -11.80 -1.61
CA LYS A 64 3.40 -10.75 -0.64
C LYS A 64 4.67 -11.00 0.20
N ARG A 65 5.58 -11.86 -0.27
CA ARG A 65 6.84 -12.16 0.43
C ARG A 65 8.02 -11.35 -0.06
N GLY A 66 7.90 -10.71 -1.22
CA GLY A 66 8.95 -9.88 -1.80
C GLY A 66 8.40 -8.59 -2.37
N VAL A 67 9.26 -7.56 -2.39
CA VAL A 67 9.01 -6.29 -3.08
C VAL A 67 10.22 -5.93 -3.92
N VAL A 68 10.02 -5.63 -5.19
CA VAL A 68 11.05 -5.09 -6.07
C VAL A 68 10.91 -3.58 -6.11
N LEU A 69 11.99 -2.86 -5.83
CA LEU A 69 12.10 -1.41 -5.94
C LEU A 69 12.90 -1.09 -7.20
N LYS A 70 12.40 -0.20 -8.04
CA LYS A 70 13.11 0.38 -9.19
C LYS A 70 13.12 1.91 -9.10
N THR A 71 14.28 2.54 -9.22
CA THR A 71 14.38 4.02 -9.24
C THR A 71 14.38 4.55 -10.68
N ALA A 72 14.13 5.85 -10.82
CA ALA A 72 14.28 6.58 -12.09
C ALA A 72 15.69 6.44 -12.71
N GLU A 73 16.72 6.30 -11.87
CA GLU A 73 18.12 6.09 -12.27
C GLU A 73 18.42 4.65 -12.69
N GLY A 74 17.42 3.75 -12.65
CA GLY A 74 17.57 2.36 -13.05
C GLY A 74 18.13 1.44 -11.97
N LYS A 75 18.34 1.94 -10.74
CA LYS A 75 18.73 1.10 -9.60
C LYS A 75 17.58 0.15 -9.27
N VAL A 76 17.90 -1.13 -9.09
CA VAL A 76 16.96 -2.17 -8.66
C VAL A 76 17.38 -2.70 -7.29
N LEU A 77 16.45 -2.80 -6.36
CA LEU A 77 16.64 -3.41 -5.05
C LEU A 77 15.51 -4.41 -4.78
N ASN A 78 15.84 -5.50 -4.10
CA ASN A 78 14.85 -6.47 -3.64
C ASN A 78 14.69 -6.35 -2.13
N TYR A 79 13.45 -6.32 -1.66
CA TYR A 79 13.09 -6.43 -0.27
C TYR A 79 12.45 -7.80 -0.03
N LEU A 80 12.90 -8.46 1.03
CA LEU A 80 12.23 -9.61 1.63
C LEU A 80 11.29 -9.11 2.72
N VAL A 81 10.01 -9.51 2.65
CA VAL A 81 9.03 -9.22 3.69
C VAL A 81 9.22 -10.21 4.84
N LEU A 82 9.46 -9.69 6.05
CA LEU A 82 9.65 -10.47 7.27
C LEU A 82 8.31 -10.73 7.96
N TYR A 83 7.54 -9.67 8.17
CA TYR A 83 6.19 -9.73 8.73
C TYR A 83 5.38 -8.48 8.37
N THR A 84 4.07 -8.58 8.51
CA THR A 84 3.11 -7.50 8.24
C THR A 84 2.14 -7.34 9.40
N GLU A 85 1.79 -6.11 9.73
CA GLU A 85 0.85 -5.76 10.80
C GLU A 85 -0.03 -4.59 10.36
N ALA A 86 -1.27 -4.85 9.94
CA ALA A 86 -2.20 -3.83 9.47
C ALA A 86 -1.54 -2.82 8.51
N ASP A 87 -1.29 -1.60 8.98
CA ASP A 87 -0.68 -0.49 8.24
C ASP A 87 0.86 -0.47 8.31
N ASN A 88 1.50 -1.56 8.70
CA ASN A 88 2.97 -1.69 8.74
C ASN A 88 3.47 -2.98 8.06
N ALA A 89 4.69 -2.92 7.53
CA ALA A 89 5.42 -4.09 7.06
C ALA A 89 6.91 -3.96 7.37
N ALA A 90 7.48 -4.96 8.02
CA ALA A 90 8.93 -5.04 8.25
C ALA A 90 9.60 -5.82 7.13
N MET A 91 10.65 -5.25 6.57
CA MET A 91 11.31 -5.74 5.37
C MET A 91 12.83 -5.61 5.49
N TYR A 92 13.53 -6.54 4.85
CA TYR A 92 14.98 -6.56 4.75
C TYR A 92 15.39 -6.37 3.29
N ILE A 93 16.34 -5.48 3.01
CA ILE A 93 16.88 -5.31 1.65
C ILE A 93 17.91 -6.42 1.40
N GLU A 94 17.74 -7.17 0.32
CA GLU A 94 18.73 -8.18 -0.09
C GLU A 94 20.10 -7.52 -0.32
N GLY A 95 21.14 -8.05 0.33
CA GLY A 95 22.48 -7.49 0.27
C GLY A 95 22.70 -6.27 1.18
N GLU A 96 21.76 -5.92 2.06
CA GLU A 96 21.94 -4.85 3.05
C GLU A 96 23.18 -5.07 3.92
N ASP A 97 24.09 -4.09 3.88
CA ASP A 97 25.36 -4.07 4.59
C ASP A 97 25.37 -3.06 5.75
N ARG A 98 24.41 -2.11 5.78
CA ARG A 98 24.26 -1.16 6.87
C ARG A 98 23.92 -1.88 8.16
N ARG A 99 24.52 -1.42 9.26
CA ARG A 99 24.35 -2.00 10.59
C ARG A 99 23.82 -0.97 11.58
N LEU A 100 23.01 -1.44 12.52
CA LEU A 100 22.62 -0.71 13.72
C LEU A 100 23.82 -0.64 14.68
N SER A 101 23.72 0.20 15.70
CA SER A 101 24.74 0.28 16.76
C SER A 101 24.93 -1.03 17.52
N THR A 102 23.94 -1.93 17.50
CA THR A 102 24.03 -3.29 18.04
C THR A 102 24.87 -4.23 17.20
N GLY A 103 25.22 -3.85 15.96
CA GLY A 103 25.89 -4.69 14.98
C GLY A 103 24.95 -5.49 14.07
N ASP A 104 23.64 -5.52 14.36
CA ASP A 104 22.64 -6.18 13.52
C ASP A 104 22.45 -5.44 12.20
N ARG A 105 22.04 -6.15 11.15
CA ARG A 105 21.68 -5.51 9.88
C ARG A 105 20.41 -4.67 10.04
N VAL A 106 20.33 -3.58 9.29
CA VAL A 106 19.14 -2.73 9.30
C VAL A 106 17.95 -3.48 8.72
N VAL A 107 16.84 -3.49 9.47
CA VAL A 107 15.51 -3.86 8.99
C VAL A 107 14.72 -2.58 8.79
N TRP A 108 14.03 -2.46 7.66
CA TRP A 108 13.21 -1.30 7.33
C TRP A 108 11.75 -1.59 7.63
N VAL A 109 11.08 -0.67 8.31
CA VAL A 109 9.63 -0.73 8.55
C VAL A 109 8.95 0.29 7.66
N LEU A 110 8.15 -0.20 6.73
CA LEU A 110 7.17 0.58 5.99
C LEU A 110 5.96 0.84 6.89
N MET A 111 5.51 2.09 6.90
CA MET A 111 4.33 2.56 7.60
C MET A 111 3.41 3.24 6.59
N ARG A 112 2.15 2.81 6.51
CA ARG A 112 1.12 3.49 5.71
C ARG A 112 0.52 4.60 6.55
N GLU A 113 0.64 5.84 6.08
CA GLU A 113 -0.05 6.98 6.69
C GLU A 113 -1.42 7.22 6.04
N SER A 114 -1.52 7.00 4.72
CA SER A 114 -2.76 7.04 3.94
C SER A 114 -2.60 6.21 2.65
N PRO A 115 -3.64 6.04 1.81
CA PRO A 115 -3.49 5.36 0.52
C PRO A 115 -2.40 5.96 -0.39
N ASP A 116 -2.18 7.28 -0.29
CA ASP A 116 -1.26 8.05 -1.15
C ASP A 116 0.02 8.49 -0.40
N LYS A 117 0.22 8.06 0.84
CA LYS A 117 1.36 8.49 1.67
C LYS A 117 1.90 7.35 2.51
N ILE A 118 3.20 7.12 2.36
CA ILE A 118 3.95 6.10 3.12
C ILE A 118 5.17 6.73 3.78
N ALA A 119 5.63 6.09 4.84
CA ALA A 119 6.85 6.45 5.55
C ALA A 119 7.69 5.21 5.80
N TRP A 120 8.99 5.42 5.89
CA TRP A 120 9.97 4.39 6.18
C TRP A 120 10.77 4.78 7.41
N ARG A 121 11.09 3.78 8.22
CA ARG A 121 11.99 3.92 9.36
C ARG A 121 12.87 2.70 9.53
N ALA A 122 14.04 2.86 10.12
CA ALA A 122 14.79 1.74 10.65
C ALA A 122 14.04 1.09 11.84
N HIS A 123 14.05 -0.24 11.88
CA HIS A 123 13.56 -1.02 13.01
C HIS A 123 14.34 -0.68 14.29
N GLY A 124 13.68 -0.73 15.44
CA GLY A 124 14.24 -0.29 16.73
C GLY A 124 14.11 1.21 17.03
N ARG A 125 13.72 2.04 16.05
CA ARG A 125 13.28 3.42 16.31
C ARG A 125 11.80 3.48 16.72
N PRO A 126 11.37 4.50 17.49
CA PRO A 126 9.96 4.65 17.87
C PRO A 126 9.03 4.72 16.64
N SER A 127 7.82 4.19 16.77
CA SER A 127 6.88 3.98 15.65
C SER A 127 6.01 5.19 15.30
N THR A 128 6.45 6.42 15.58
CA THR A 128 5.68 7.62 15.21
C THR A 128 6.21 8.23 13.92
N PRO A 129 5.35 8.85 13.08
CA PRO A 129 5.78 9.50 11.84
C PRO A 129 6.87 10.57 12.03
N ALA A 130 6.97 11.16 13.22
CA ALA A 130 8.04 12.09 13.59
C ALA A 130 9.44 11.47 13.56
N PHE A 131 9.54 10.14 13.58
CA PHE A 131 10.80 9.38 13.49
C PHE A 131 10.95 8.62 12.18
N ALA A 132 10.15 8.95 11.15
CA ALA A 132 10.37 8.46 9.80
C ALA A 132 11.73 8.99 9.28
N ASP A 133 12.54 8.09 8.74
CA ASP A 133 13.79 8.44 8.06
C ASP A 133 13.48 9.09 6.71
N HIS A 134 12.41 8.67 6.05
CA HIS A 134 11.93 9.24 4.80
C HIS A 134 10.43 9.00 4.61
N GLY A 135 9.74 10.04 4.11
CA GLY A 135 8.35 9.96 3.67
C GLY A 135 8.26 10.00 2.14
N SER A 136 7.28 9.30 1.59
CA SER A 136 6.99 9.30 0.15
C SER A 136 5.50 9.53 -0.10
N VAL A 137 5.21 10.19 -1.21
CA VAL A 137 3.86 10.42 -1.71
C VAL A 137 3.69 9.72 -3.05
N ARG A 138 2.50 9.20 -3.29
CA ARG A 138 2.17 8.49 -4.52
C ARG A 138 2.18 9.47 -5.70
N CYS A 139 2.76 9.03 -6.81
CA CYS A 139 2.67 9.75 -8.07
C CYS A 139 1.26 9.59 -8.65
N LYS A 140 0.67 10.71 -9.06
CA LYS A 140 -0.65 10.77 -9.69
C LYS A 140 -0.53 10.82 -11.21
#